data_AF-A0A328M9P0-F1
#
_entry.id   AF-A0A328M9P0-F1
#
_cell.length_a   1.000
_cell.length_b   1.000
_cell.length_c   1.000
_cell.angle_alpha   90.00
_cell.angle_beta   90.00
_cell.angle_gamma   90.00
#
_symmetry.space_group_name_H-M   'P 1'
#
loop_
_entity.id
_entity.type
_entity.pdbx_description
1 polymer ?
#
loop_
_entity_poly.entity_id
_entity_poly.type
_entity_poly.pdbx_seq_one_letter_code
_entity_poly.pdbx_strand_id
1 'polypeptide(L)'
;MAYWFVEVFEIVRFAQRKLVRDDVRIYSMLLSEGGYIALLTLTFGHNKADRLKETLEKFGNATRKFMSGRAYNNIRDELDLIGRIQVFEVTYSKNGFHPHVHIALFYMNDVELKIIEKKYFFVGKGL
;
A
#
# COMPACT_ATOMS: atom_id res chain seq x y z
N MET A 1 -22.08 -10.01 -12.49
CA MET A 1 -21.71 -8.58 -12.43
C MET A 1 -21.86 -8.14 -10.98
N ALA A 2 -20.77 -8.00 -10.23
CA ALA A 2 -20.80 -7.59 -8.83
C ALA A 2 -19.55 -6.75 -8.56
N TYR A 3 -19.74 -5.44 -8.59
CA TYR A 3 -18.73 -4.41 -8.35
C TYR A 3 -18.72 -4.10 -6.86
N TRP A 4 -17.67 -4.48 -6.13
CA TRP A 4 -17.49 -4.09 -4.73
C TRP A 4 -15.99 -3.98 -4.41
N PHE A 5 -15.37 -2.85 -4.79
CA PHE A 5 -13.99 -2.52 -4.39
C PHE A 5 -13.83 -1.07 -3.90
N VAL A 6 -14.93 -0.31 -3.81
CA VAL A 6 -14.90 1.12 -3.51
C VAL A 6 -15.48 1.36 -2.13
N GLU A 7 -14.75 1.01 -1.07
CA GLU A 7 -15.06 1.53 0.28
C GLU A 7 -13.94 1.32 1.32
N VAL A 8 -12.71 0.98 0.91
CA VAL A 8 -11.71 0.49 1.86
C VAL A 8 -10.44 1.35 1.89
N PHE A 9 -10.09 2.04 0.80
CA PHE A 9 -8.90 2.90 0.76
C PHE A 9 -9.16 4.18 -0.04
N GLU A 10 -8.78 5.33 0.51
CA GLU A 10 -9.00 6.63 -0.16
C GLU A 10 -7.90 6.95 -1.18
N ILE A 11 -6.66 6.53 -0.95
CA ILE A 11 -5.57 6.75 -1.90
C ILE A 11 -4.53 5.63 -1.75
N VAL A 12 -4.21 4.96 -2.85
CA VAL A 12 -2.99 4.18 -2.99
C VAL A 12 -2.00 5.02 -3.76
N ARG A 13 -1.06 5.65 -3.05
CA ARG A 13 0.05 6.34 -3.72
C ARG A 13 1.24 5.40 -3.80
N PHE A 14 1.71 5.16 -5.01
CA PHE A 14 3.08 4.77 -5.22
C PHE A 14 3.95 6.01 -5.14
N ALA A 15 4.76 6.11 -4.07
CA ALA A 15 5.78 7.14 -3.97
C ALA A 15 7.14 6.48 -4.11
N GLN A 16 7.93 6.91 -5.09
CA GLN A 16 9.35 6.57 -5.15
C GLN A 16 10.05 7.40 -4.08
N ARG A 17 10.18 6.87 -2.86
CA ARG A 17 10.96 7.50 -1.78
C ARG A 17 12.29 6.79 -1.68
N LYS A 18 13.37 7.56 -1.74
CA LYS A 18 14.73 7.11 -1.38
C LYS A 18 14.67 6.74 0.11
N LEU A 19 14.56 5.45 0.42
CA LEU A 19 14.53 4.94 1.80
C LEU A 19 15.86 5.29 2.47
N VAL A 20 15.82 6.17 3.46
CA VAL A 20 16.99 6.56 4.26
C VAL A 20 17.02 5.70 5.52
N ARG A 21 18.02 4.80 5.60
CA ARG A 21 18.58 4.11 6.79
C ARG A 21 17.60 3.17 7.54
N ASP A 22 17.77 1.84 7.58
CA ASP A 22 18.91 1.09 8.15
C ASP A 22 19.13 -0.32 7.56
N ASP A 23 18.82 -0.55 6.27
CA ASP A 23 19.16 -1.83 5.60
C ASP A 23 19.82 -1.59 4.24
N VAL A 24 20.97 -0.91 4.28
CA VAL A 24 21.78 -0.61 3.08
C VAL A 24 22.09 -1.88 2.29
N ARG A 25 22.21 -3.03 2.97
CA ARG A 25 22.59 -4.29 2.33
C ARG A 25 21.51 -4.86 1.40
N ILE A 26 20.26 -4.95 1.86
CA ILE A 26 19.16 -5.48 1.03
C ILE A 26 18.92 -4.55 -0.17
N TYR A 27 18.97 -3.24 0.07
CA TYR A 27 18.87 -2.24 -0.99
C TYR A 27 19.98 -2.40 -2.04
N SER A 28 21.23 -2.47 -1.58
CA SER A 28 22.39 -2.62 -2.46
C SER A 28 22.39 -3.95 -3.23
N MET A 29 21.98 -5.05 -2.60
CA MET A 29 21.84 -6.35 -3.27
C MET A 29 20.79 -6.30 -4.38
N LEU A 30 19.59 -5.82 -4.07
CA LEU A 30 18.52 -5.70 -5.04
C LEU A 30 18.94 -4.83 -6.23
N LEU A 31 19.52 -3.66 -5.97
CA LEU A 31 20.01 -2.78 -7.05
C LEU A 31 21.12 -3.43 -7.88
N SER A 32 22.02 -4.20 -7.25
CA SER A 32 23.08 -4.91 -7.99
C SER A 32 22.53 -5.99 -8.93
N GLU A 33 21.33 -6.49 -8.65
CA GLU A 33 20.60 -7.44 -9.50
C GLU A 33 19.65 -6.73 -10.49
N GLY A 34 19.61 -5.40 -10.48
CA GLY A 34 18.72 -4.61 -11.35
C GLY A 34 17.29 -4.47 -10.86
N GLY A 35 17.00 -4.81 -9.59
CA GLY A 35 15.67 -4.69 -9.01
C GLY A 35 15.33 -3.28 -8.53
N TYR A 36 14.05 -3.09 -8.18
CA TYR A 36 13.41 -1.82 -7.91
C TYR A 36 12.68 -1.83 -6.56
N ILE A 37 12.47 -0.63 -6.00
CA ILE A 37 11.71 -0.45 -4.76
C ILE A 37 10.64 0.61 -4.91
N ALA A 38 9.44 0.30 -4.42
CA ALA A 38 8.32 1.22 -4.35
C ALA A 38 7.74 1.31 -2.94
N LEU A 39 7.29 2.50 -2.53
CA LEU A 39 6.50 2.67 -1.31
C LEU A 39 5.01 2.64 -1.65
N LEU A 40 4.33 1.61 -1.18
CA LEU A 40 2.87 1.49 -1.17
C LEU A 40 2.35 1.99 0.18
N THR A 41 1.55 3.05 0.17
CA THR A 41 0.87 3.56 1.38
C THR A 41 -0.62 3.25 1.31
N LEU A 42 -1.13 2.62 2.36
CA LEU A 42 -2.56 2.32 2.52
C LEU A 42 -3.18 3.28 3.54
N THR A 43 -4.21 4.01 3.13
CA THR A 43 -4.99 4.92 3.98
C THR A 43 -6.47 4.55 3.92
N PHE A 44 -7.17 4.56 5.05
CA PHE A 44 -8.60 4.26 5.11
C PHE A 44 -9.37 5.44 5.73
N GLY A 45 -10.62 5.61 5.30
CA GLY A 45 -11.49 6.65 5.82
C GLY A 45 -11.91 6.35 7.27
N HIS A 46 -11.90 7.38 8.12
CA HIS A 46 -12.36 7.32 9.51
C HIS A 46 -12.90 8.68 9.94
N ASN A 47 -13.69 8.69 11.00
CA ASN A 47 -14.21 9.89 11.62
C ASN A 47 -13.51 10.19 12.94
N LYS A 48 -13.49 11.47 13.33
CA LYS A 48 -12.91 11.92 14.59
C LYS A 48 -13.50 11.22 15.83
N ALA A 49 -14.78 10.85 15.77
CA ALA A 49 -15.48 10.19 16.87
C ALA A 49 -15.20 8.68 16.96
N ASP A 50 -14.51 8.09 15.97
CA ASP A 50 -14.23 6.67 15.96
C ASP A 50 -13.26 6.28 17.09
N ARG A 51 -13.59 5.19 17.79
CA ARG A 51 -12.75 4.66 18.86
C ARG A 51 -11.53 3.96 18.26
N LEU A 52 -10.33 4.28 18.75
CA LEU A 52 -9.07 3.70 18.25
C LEU A 52 -9.13 2.17 18.08
N LYS A 53 -9.66 1.44 19.06
CA LYS A 53 -9.75 -0.03 18.97
C LYS A 53 -10.51 -0.49 17.72
N GLU A 54 -11.69 0.08 17.48
CA GLU A 54 -12.54 -0.26 16.33
C GLU A 54 -11.90 0.20 15.02
N THR A 55 -11.30 1.39 15.03
CA THR A 55 -10.51 1.95 13.93
C THR A 55 -9.39 0.99 13.51
N LEU A 56 -8.61 0.47 14.48
CA LEU A 56 -7.53 -0.48 14.24
C LEU A 56 -8.04 -1.83 13.72
N GLU A 57 -9.14 -2.35 14.28
CA GLU A 57 -9.73 -3.62 13.84
C GLU A 57 -10.26 -3.52 12.40
N LYS A 58 -10.98 -2.44 12.06
CA LYS A 58 -11.46 -2.18 10.70
C LYS A 58 -10.29 -2.04 9.74
N PHE A 59 -9.26 -1.27 10.11
CA PHE A 59 -8.08 -1.07 9.28
C PHE A 59 -7.29 -2.37 9.06
N GLY A 60 -7.05 -3.16 10.11
CA GLY A 60 -6.37 -4.45 9.98
C GLY A 60 -7.12 -5.42 9.06
N ASN A 61 -8.44 -5.48 9.18
CA ASN A 61 -9.29 -6.29 8.30
C ASN A 61 -9.26 -5.80 6.85
N ALA A 62 -9.31 -4.48 6.64
CA ALA A 62 -9.17 -3.83 5.35
C ALA A 62 -7.82 -4.17 4.69
N THR A 63 -6.71 -3.99 5.41
CA THR A 63 -5.36 -4.33 4.94
C THR A 63 -5.27 -5.81 4.61
N ARG A 64 -5.76 -6.70 5.47
CA ARG A 64 -5.75 -8.15 5.20
C ARG A 64 -6.50 -8.49 3.92
N LYS A 65 -7.72 -7.96 3.74
CA LYS A 65 -8.54 -8.17 2.54
C LYS A 65 -7.84 -7.67 1.28
N PHE A 66 -7.23 -6.49 1.34
CA PHE A 66 -6.46 -5.95 0.23
C PHE A 66 -5.30 -6.88 -0.14
N MET A 67 -4.48 -7.28 0.85
CA MET A 67 -3.31 -8.14 0.63
C MET A 67 -3.65 -9.56 0.14
N SER A 68 -4.84 -10.06 0.46
CA SER A 68 -5.32 -11.36 -0.06
C SER A 68 -6.13 -11.22 -1.35
N GLY A 69 -6.39 -9.98 -1.79
CA GLY A 69 -7.28 -9.69 -2.91
C GLY A 69 -6.64 -9.99 -4.26
N ARG A 70 -7.49 -10.27 -5.26
CA ARG A 70 -7.05 -10.54 -6.64
C ARG A 70 -6.23 -9.39 -7.22
N ALA A 71 -6.61 -8.14 -6.96
CA ALA A 71 -5.88 -6.97 -7.44
C ALA A 71 -4.43 -6.97 -6.93
N TYR A 72 -4.22 -7.25 -5.64
CA TYR A 72 -2.88 -7.34 -5.08
C TYR A 72 -2.09 -8.50 -5.67
N ASN A 73 -2.71 -9.67 -5.84
CA ASN A 73 -2.03 -10.80 -6.49
C ASN A 73 -1.57 -10.46 -7.92
N ASN A 74 -2.43 -9.82 -8.71
CA ASN A 74 -2.06 -9.37 -10.05
C ASN A 74 -0.91 -8.34 -10.01
N ILE A 75 -0.91 -7.42 -9.04
CA ILE A 75 0.20 -6.48 -8.85
C ILE A 75 1.49 -7.22 -8.51
N ARG A 76 1.45 -8.27 -7.69
CA ARG A 76 2.63 -9.09 -7.38
C ARG A 76 3.20 -9.73 -8.63
N ASP A 77 2.33 -10.27 -9.48
CA ASP A 77 2.72 -10.94 -10.71
C ASP A 77 3.30 -9.94 -11.72
N GLU A 78 2.67 -8.77 -11.90
CA GLU A 78 3.15 -7.74 -12.85
C GLU A 78 4.45 -7.07 -12.42
N LEU A 79 4.66 -6.92 -11.12
CA LEU A 79 5.90 -6.37 -10.60
C LEU A 79 7.05 -7.39 -10.63
N ASP A 80 6.75 -8.69 -10.73
CA ASP A 80 7.68 -9.75 -10.31
C ASP A 80 8.16 -9.48 -8.87
N LEU A 81 7.19 -9.44 -7.95
CA LEU A 81 7.42 -9.04 -6.56
C LEU A 81 8.21 -10.12 -5.80
N ILE A 82 9.43 -9.76 -5.40
CA ILE A 82 10.34 -10.58 -4.60
C ILE A 82 9.93 -10.60 -3.13
N GLY A 83 9.50 -9.46 -2.60
CA GLY A 83 9.16 -9.36 -1.20
C GLY A 83 8.60 -8.01 -0.79
N ARG A 84 8.22 -7.92 0.49
CA ARG A 84 7.76 -6.65 1.08
C ARG A 84 8.15 -6.53 2.54
N ILE A 85 8.39 -5.30 2.98
CA ILE A 85 8.52 -4.93 4.39
C ILE A 85 7.37 -3.99 4.73
N GLN A 86 6.68 -4.23 5.84
CA GLN A 86 5.52 -3.45 6.26
C GLN A 86 5.76 -2.80 7.62
N VAL A 87 5.44 -1.51 7.72
CA VAL A 87 5.43 -0.74 8.96
C VAL A 87 4.00 -0.27 9.25
N PHE A 88 3.58 -0.44 10.49
CA PHE A 88 2.31 0.04 11.00
C PHE A 88 2.54 1.28 11.87
N GLU A 89 1.89 2.39 11.54
CA GLU A 89 2.03 3.67 12.23
C GLU A 89 0.65 4.18 12.66
N VAL A 90 0.54 4.74 13.87
CA VAL A 90 -0.67 5.41 14.35
C VAL A 90 -0.29 6.80 14.79
N THR A 91 -0.92 7.80 14.18
CA THR A 91 -0.79 9.20 14.58
C THR A 91 -2.12 9.74 15.08
N TYR A 92 -2.10 10.88 15.79
CA TYR A 92 -3.30 11.56 16.28
C TYR A 92 -3.27 13.03 15.87
N SER A 93 -4.40 13.54 15.35
CA SER A 93 -4.56 14.92 14.92
C SER A 93 -5.91 15.50 15.37
N LYS A 94 -6.20 16.74 14.99
CA LYS A 94 -7.52 17.38 15.21
C LYS A 94 -8.70 16.57 14.62
N ASN A 95 -8.43 15.69 13.66
CA ASN A 95 -9.40 14.84 12.96
C ASN A 95 -9.49 13.42 13.55
N GLY A 96 -8.80 13.12 14.65
CA GLY A 96 -8.84 11.82 15.31
C GLY A 96 -7.58 10.98 15.08
N PHE A 97 -7.74 9.65 15.16
CA PHE A 97 -6.66 8.69 14.97
C PHE A 97 -6.45 8.37 13.50
N HIS A 98 -5.22 8.51 13.01
CA HIS A 98 -4.84 8.19 11.64
C HIS A 98 -3.89 6.98 11.60
N PRO A 99 -4.42 5.75 11.55
CA PRO A 99 -3.63 4.58 11.24
C PRO A 99 -3.18 4.58 9.78
N HIS A 100 -1.89 4.30 9.58
CA HIS A 100 -1.26 4.15 8.28
C HIS A 100 -0.47 2.86 8.22
N VAL A 101 -0.44 2.27 7.02
CA VAL A 101 0.48 1.20 6.68
C VAL A 101 1.36 1.64 5.53
N HIS A 102 2.66 1.59 5.77
CA HIS A 102 3.69 1.85 4.80
C HIS A 102 4.35 0.53 4.43
N ILE A 103 4.36 0.21 3.13
CA ILE A 103 4.90 -1.06 2.63
C ILE A 103 5.96 -0.75 1.59
N ALA A 104 7.20 -1.16 1.87
CA ALA A 104 8.24 -1.21 0.86
C ALA A 104 8.05 -2.49 0.04
N LEU A 105 7.89 -2.35 -1.28
CA LEU A 105 7.78 -3.44 -2.24
C LEU A 105 9.12 -3.58 -2.98
N PHE A 106 9.65 -4.80 -3.04
CA PHE A 106 10.91 -5.14 -3.69
C PHE A 106 10.58 -6.02 -4.90
N TYR A 107 10.97 -5.61 -6.10
CA TYR A 107 10.48 -6.21 -7.34
C TYR A 107 11.46 -6.11 -8.49
N MET A 108 11.35 -6.96 -9.52
CA MET A 108 12.35 -7.05 -10.59
C MET A 108 11.88 -6.52 -11.94
N ASN A 109 10.57 -6.50 -12.19
CA ASN A 109 10.06 -6.06 -13.48
C ASN A 109 9.98 -4.52 -13.55
N ASP A 110 10.67 -3.93 -14.52
CA ASP A 110 10.65 -2.48 -14.74
C ASP A 110 9.31 -2.05 -15.35
N VAL A 111 8.37 -1.68 -14.47
CA VAL A 111 7.04 -1.22 -14.85
C VAL A 111 6.79 0.18 -14.33
N GLU A 112 6.11 0.99 -15.15
CA GLU A 112 5.68 2.31 -14.70
C GLU A 112 4.55 2.16 -13.66
N LEU A 113 4.87 2.46 -12.40
CA LEU A 113 3.95 2.29 -11.27
C LEU A 113 2.62 3.05 -11.43
N LYS A 114 2.60 4.14 -12.21
CA LYS A 114 1.35 4.87 -12.53
C LYS A 114 0.38 4.03 -13.36
N ILE A 115 0.89 3.15 -14.21
CA ILE A 115 0.07 2.21 -15.00
C ILE A 115 -0.57 1.20 -14.04
N ILE A 116 0.22 0.64 -13.11
CA ILE A 116 -0.27 -0.26 -12.05
C ILE A 116 -1.33 0.44 -11.19
N GLU A 117 -1.06 1.67 -10.75
CA GLU A 117 -1.99 2.51 -9.99
C GLU A 117 -3.32 2.66 -10.72
N LYS A 118 -3.28 3.07 -11.98
CA LYS A 118 -4.46 3.26 -12.82
C LYS A 118 -5.25 1.97 -13.04
N LYS A 119 -4.54 0.86 -13.25
CA LYS A 119 -5.14 -0.43 -13.57
C LYS A 119 -5.84 -1.08 -12.39
N TYR A 120 -5.26 -0.98 -11.19
CA TYR A 120 -5.72 -1.74 -10.02
C TYR A 120 -6.33 -0.91 -8.90
N PHE A 121 -6.10 0.40 -8.88
CA PHE A 121 -6.53 1.26 -7.79
C PHE A 121 -7.47 2.38 -8.24
N PHE A 122 -7.34 2.89 -9.47
CA PHE A 122 -8.29 3.84 -10.04
C PHE A 122 -9.41 3.14 -10.83
N VAL A 123 -10.33 2.53 -10.11
CA VAL A 123 -11.70 2.31 -10.60
C VAL A 123 -12.65 2.88 -9.56
N GLY A 124 -13.02 4.16 -9.74
CA GLY A 124 -14.08 4.80 -8.96
C GLY A 124 -13.71 6.10 -8.23
N LYS A 125 -13.48 7.18 -8.98
CA LYS A 125 -14.23 8.42 -8.67
C LYS A 125 -15.39 8.45 -9.67
N GLY A 126 -16.63 8.45 -9.17
CA GLY A 126 -17.84 8.66 -10.00
C GLY A 126 -17.72 9.94 -10.85
N LEU A 127 -18.41 10.10 -11.99
CA LEU A 127 -19.88 10.13 -12.12
C LEU A 127 -20.57 10.72 -10.90
#